data_AF-A0AAW5KLF9-F1
#
_entry.id   AF-A0AAW5KLF9-F1
#
_cell.length_a   1.000
_cell.length_b   1.000
_cell.length_c   1.000
_cell.angle_alpha   90.00
_cell.angle_beta   90.00
_cell.angle_gamma   90.00
#
_symmetry.space_group_name_H-M   'P 1'
#
loop_
_entity.id
_entity.type
_entity.pdbx_description
1 polymer ?
#
loop_
_entity_poly.entity_id
_entity_poly.type
_entity_poly.pdbx_seq_one_letter_code
_entity_poly.pdbx_strand_id
1 'polypeptide(L)'
;MFEKLKFKLKDEYKPYTDKGKKAQKQRALQDCVQEVLRDLKRTARTREQSVNTAKLLYQLADSAVRLSVEEALSVPIQEQCEDIDIISEPEPCMEFG
;
A
#
# COMPACT_ATOMS: atom_id res chain seq x y z
N MET A 1 -22.64 -10.46 21.61
CA MET A 1 -22.62 -11.21 20.33
C MET A 1 -21.97 -10.40 19.20
N PHE A 2 -22.35 -9.13 19.05
CA PHE A 2 -21.81 -8.19 18.06
C PHE A 2 -20.27 -7.97 18.11
N GLU A 3 -19.68 -7.84 19.31
CA GLU A 3 -18.21 -7.68 19.44
C GLU A 3 -17.43 -8.86 18.84
N LYS A 4 -17.86 -10.10 19.08
CA LYS A 4 -17.24 -11.29 18.46
C LYS A 4 -17.32 -11.27 16.93
N LEU A 5 -18.41 -10.74 16.39
CA LEU A 5 -18.59 -10.60 14.94
C LEU A 5 -17.64 -9.55 14.36
N LYS A 6 -17.48 -8.39 15.03
CA LYS A 6 -16.50 -7.36 14.64
C LYS A 6 -15.07 -7.90 14.59
N PHE A 7 -14.65 -8.66 15.61
CA PHE A 7 -13.31 -9.26 15.63
C PHE A 7 -13.11 -10.26 14.50
N LYS A 8 -14.09 -11.15 14.24
CA LYS A 8 -14.05 -12.09 13.10
C LYS A 8 -13.96 -11.37 11.76
N LEU A 9 -14.81 -10.37 11.54
CA LEU A 9 -14.79 -9.58 10.31
C LEU A 9 -13.43 -8.91 10.11
N LYS A 10 -12.87 -8.31 11.17
CA LYS A 10 -11.57 -7.64 11.11
C LYS A 10 -10.44 -8.61 10.78
N ASP A 11 -10.43 -9.81 11.32
CA ASP A 11 -9.41 -10.82 11.03
C ASP A 11 -9.55 -11.42 9.63
N GLU A 12 -10.78 -11.69 9.18
CA GLU A 12 -11.06 -12.19 7.82
C GLU A 12 -10.76 -11.15 6.74
N TYR A 13 -11.03 -9.86 7.00
CA TYR A 13 -10.68 -8.76 6.10
C TYR A 13 -9.23 -8.30 6.25
N LYS A 14 -8.51 -8.74 7.28
CA LYS A 14 -7.12 -8.32 7.54
C LYS A 14 -6.20 -8.48 6.33
N PRO A 15 -6.22 -9.58 5.56
CA PRO A 15 -5.39 -9.75 4.37
C PRO A 15 -5.69 -8.73 3.26
N TYR A 16 -6.91 -8.20 3.23
CA TYR A 16 -7.35 -7.18 2.27
C TYR A 16 -7.08 -5.75 2.78
N THR A 17 -6.96 -5.57 4.10
CA THR A 17 -6.51 -4.30 4.72
C THR A 17 -5.00 -4.18 4.85
N ASP A 18 -4.28 -5.31 4.90
CA ASP A 18 -2.83 -5.36 4.98
C ASP A 18 -2.30 -5.04 3.58
N LYS A 19 -1.97 -3.76 3.38
CA LYS A 19 -1.54 -3.13 2.14
C LYS A 19 -0.29 -3.79 1.53
N GLY A 20 -0.40 -5.01 1.04
CA GLY A 20 0.59 -5.69 0.19
C GLY A 20 2.02 -5.68 0.74
N LYS A 21 2.21 -5.84 2.06
CA LYS A 21 3.53 -5.74 2.71
C LYS A 21 4.24 -4.39 2.48
N LYS A 22 3.50 -3.28 2.34
CA LYS A 22 4.03 -1.93 2.08
C LYS A 22 5.18 -1.55 3.01
N ALA A 23 5.03 -1.79 4.32
CA ALA A 23 6.07 -1.51 5.31
C ALA A 23 7.36 -2.33 5.08
N GLN A 24 7.23 -3.56 4.57
CA GLN A 24 8.40 -4.37 4.20
C GLN A 24 9.05 -3.84 2.92
N LYS A 25 8.26 -3.49 1.90
CA LYS A 25 8.76 -2.90 0.64
C LYS A 25 9.46 -1.56 0.87
N GLN A 26 8.91 -0.72 1.74
CA GLN A 26 9.51 0.55 2.13
C GLN A 26 10.84 0.35 2.88
N ARG A 27 10.91 -0.62 3.79
CA ARG A 27 12.18 -1.00 4.44
C ARG A 27 13.22 -1.49 3.44
N ALA A 28 12.83 -2.39 2.54
CA ALA A 28 13.73 -2.88 1.49
C ALA A 28 14.25 -1.75 0.59
N LEU A 29 13.40 -0.78 0.25
CA LEU A 29 13.82 0.41 -0.50
C LEU A 29 14.82 1.26 0.29
N GLN A 30 14.60 1.47 1.59
CA GLN A 30 15.54 2.17 2.46
C GLN A 30 16.89 1.46 2.54
N ASP A 31 16.90 0.14 2.67
CA ASP A 31 18.13 -0.66 2.69
C ASP A 31 18.93 -0.50 1.39
N CYS A 32 18.24 -0.53 0.25
CA CYS A 32 18.84 -0.30 -1.07
C CYS A 32 19.43 1.12 -1.20
N VAL A 33 18.73 2.15 -0.71
CA VAL A 33 19.27 3.52 -0.66
C VAL A 33 20.54 3.57 0.18
N GLN A 34 20.55 2.93 1.35
CA GLN A 34 21.73 2.92 2.21
C GLN A 34 22.91 2.22 1.54
N GLU A 35 22.69 1.10 0.85
CA GLU A 35 23.71 0.40 0.07
C GLU A 35 24.32 1.29 -1.01
N VAL A 36 23.47 1.93 -1.83
CA VAL A 36 23.90 2.85 -2.89
C VAL A 36 24.72 4.01 -2.31
N LEU A 37 24.26 4.63 -1.22
CA LEU A 37 24.98 5.73 -0.57
C LEU A 37 26.32 5.27 0.00
N ARG A 38 26.39 4.06 0.58
CA ARG A 38 27.65 3.49 1.06
C ARG A 38 28.64 3.27 -0.08
N ASP A 39 28.16 2.76 -1.22
CA ASP A 39 29.01 2.54 -2.37
C ASP A 39 29.49 3.87 -2.99
N LEU A 40 28.59 4.86 -3.12
CA LEU A 40 28.92 6.21 -3.62
C LEU A 40 29.93 6.97 -2.77
N LYS A 41 30.00 6.71 -1.45
CA LYS A 41 30.99 7.36 -0.57
C LYS A 41 32.43 6.91 -0.82
N ARG A 42 32.67 5.89 -1.64
CA ARG A 42 34.03 5.41 -1.97
C ARG A 42 34.74 6.41 -2.88
N THR A 43 35.89 6.90 -2.45
CA THR A 43 36.66 7.99 -3.09
C THR A 43 37.50 7.53 -4.30
N ALA A 44 38.00 6.29 -4.29
CA ALA A 44 38.70 5.70 -5.43
C ALA A 44 37.82 4.63 -6.09
N ARG A 45 37.60 4.73 -7.40
CA ARG A 45 36.79 3.77 -8.17
C ARG A 45 37.50 3.28 -9.43
N THR A 46 37.38 1.97 -9.67
CA THR A 46 37.65 1.39 -10.98
C THR A 46 36.44 1.55 -11.91
N ARG A 47 36.66 1.40 -13.22
CA ARG A 47 35.56 1.41 -14.22
C ARG A 47 34.47 0.40 -13.89
N GLU A 48 34.86 -0.80 -13.48
CA GLU A 48 33.92 -1.88 -13.14
C GLU A 48 33.09 -1.56 -11.91
N GLN A 49 33.71 -0.95 -10.88
CA GLN A 49 32.99 -0.47 -9.70
C GLN A 49 31.95 0.59 -10.11
N SER A 50 32.30 1.55 -10.96
CA SER A 50 31.35 2.54 -11.46
C SER A 50 30.18 1.93 -12.22
N VAL A 51 30.42 0.88 -13.01
CA VAL A 51 29.35 0.13 -13.70
C VAL A 51 28.43 -0.56 -12.70
N ASN A 52 28.98 -1.16 -11.64
CA ASN A 52 28.17 -1.81 -10.61
C ASN A 52 27.34 -0.81 -9.81
N THR A 53 27.90 0.36 -9.47
CA THR A 53 27.12 1.46 -8.87
C THR A 53 25.97 1.89 -9.76
N ALA A 54 26.20 2.02 -11.07
CA ALA A 54 25.15 2.40 -12.02
C ALA A 54 24.01 1.37 -12.04
N LYS A 55 24.32 0.06 -11.96
CA LYS A 55 23.30 -0.99 -11.83
C LYS A 55 22.50 -0.86 -10.54
N LEU A 56 23.15 -0.61 -9.40
CA LEU A 56 22.46 -0.41 -8.12
C LEU A 56 21.55 0.83 -8.16
N LEU A 57 22.01 1.93 -8.76
CA LEU A 57 21.22 3.15 -8.95
C LEU A 57 19.99 2.89 -9.83
N TYR A 58 20.14 2.13 -10.92
CA TYR A 58 19.02 1.76 -11.77
C TYR A 58 17.99 0.90 -11.03
N GLN A 59 18.45 -0.09 -10.26
CA GLN A 59 17.57 -0.95 -9.45
C GLN A 59 16.84 -0.16 -8.36
N LEU A 60 17.52 0.80 -7.72
CA LEU A 60 16.92 1.70 -6.74
C LEU A 60 15.81 2.54 -7.39
N ALA A 61 16.08 3.13 -8.56
CA ALA A 61 15.09 3.92 -9.29
C ALA A 61 13.88 3.08 -9.71
N ASP A 62 14.09 1.90 -10.29
CA ASP A 62 13.02 0.97 -10.66
C ASP A 62 12.14 0.61 -9.46
N SER A 63 12.77 0.26 -8.33
CA SER A 63 12.06 -0.10 -7.10
C SER A 63 11.25 1.06 -6.52
N ALA A 64 11.79 2.28 -6.57
CA ALA A 64 11.08 3.48 -6.12
C ALA A 64 9.86 3.78 -6.99
N VAL A 65 9.99 3.69 -8.32
CA VAL A 65 8.86 3.91 -9.25
C VAL A 65 7.77 2.87 -9.03
N ARG A 66 8.13 1.58 -8.95
CA ARG A 66 7.16 0.50 -8.69
C ARG A 66 6.41 0.71 -7.39
N LEU A 67 7.11 1.07 -6.32
CA LEU A 67 6.48 1.34 -5.02
C LEU A 67 5.53 2.55 -5.09
N SER A 68 5.94 3.62 -5.78
CA SER A 68 5.09 4.82 -5.95
C SER A 68 3.82 4.52 -6.75
N VAL A 69 3.92 3.70 -7.80
CA VAL A 69 2.75 3.29 -8.60
C VAL A 69 1.82 2.40 -7.77
N GLU A 70 2.37 1.43 -7.06
CA GLU A 70 1.59 0.57 -6.17
C GLU A 70 0.89 1.40 -5.08
N GLU A 71 1.57 2.39 -4.51
CA GLU A 71 0.98 3.29 -3.53
C GLU A 71 -0.18 4.09 -4.12
N ALA A 72 -0.01 4.67 -5.32
CA ALA A 72 -1.06 5.41 -6.01
C ALA A 72 -2.27 4.54 -6.37
N LEU A 73 -2.06 3.28 -6.77
CA LEU A 73 -3.12 2.32 -7.04
C LEU A 73 -3.77 1.76 -5.75
N SER A 74 -3.06 1.79 -4.62
CA SER A 74 -3.56 1.34 -3.32
C SER A 74 -4.39 2.39 -2.58
N VAL A 75 -4.39 3.63 -3.05
CA VAL A 75 -5.41 4.61 -2.63
C VAL A 75 -6.73 3.98 -3.03
N PRO A 76 -7.70 3.82 -2.10
CA PRO A 76 -9.02 3.37 -2.51
C PRO A 76 -9.43 4.28 -3.66
N ILE A 77 -9.78 3.72 -4.83
CA ILE A 77 -10.75 4.38 -5.69
C ILE A 77 -11.83 4.71 -4.69
N GLN A 78 -11.99 6.00 -4.37
CA GLN A 78 -12.98 6.46 -3.44
C GLN A 78 -14.26 5.85 -3.98
N GLU A 79 -14.68 4.73 -3.37
CA GLU A 79 -15.97 4.17 -3.64
C GLU A 79 -16.84 5.38 -3.42
N GLN A 80 -17.50 5.80 -4.49
CA GLN A 80 -18.70 6.57 -4.34
C GLN A 80 -19.67 5.61 -3.62
N CYS A 81 -19.42 5.36 -2.33
CA CYS A 81 -20.46 5.35 -1.35
C CYS A 81 -21.05 6.74 -1.45
N GLU A 82 -21.86 6.95 -2.49
CA GLU A 82 -23.06 7.72 -2.31
C GLU A 82 -23.64 7.15 -1.02
N ASP A 83 -23.63 7.95 0.04
CA ASP A 83 -24.45 7.73 1.20
C ASP A 83 -25.87 7.64 0.64
N ILE A 84 -26.30 6.43 0.27
CA ILE A 84 -27.69 6.16 -0.05
C ILE A 84 -28.36 6.31 1.31
N ASP A 85 -28.84 7.52 1.59
CA ASP A 85 -29.82 7.77 2.62
C ASP A 85 -31.01 6.88 2.27
N ILE A 86 -31.06 5.68 2.85
CA ILE A 86 -32.26 4.88 2.88
C ILE A 86 -33.22 5.64 3.79
N ILE A 87 -33.92 6.60 3.21
CA ILE A 87 -35.09 7.21 3.81
C ILE A 87 -36.04 6.03 4.04
N SER A 88 -36.09 5.57 5.29
CA SER A 88 -37.11 4.63 5.73
C SER A 88 -38.41 5.41 5.74
N GLU A 89 -39.08 5.49 4.59
CA GLU A 89 -40.47 5.88 4.55
C GLU A 89 -41.23 4.90 5.46
N PRO A 90 -42.03 5.40 6.42
CA PRO A 90 -42.81 4.52 7.27
C PRO A 90 -43.77 3.72 6.37
N GLU A 91 -43.74 2.39 6.50
CA GLU A 91 -44.67 1.50 5.79
C GLU A 91 -46.10 2.00 6.01
N PRO A 92 -46.90 2.23 4.95
CA PRO A 92 -48.29 2.60 5.12
C PRO A 92 -49.01 1.45 5.81
N CYS A 93 -49.47 1.69 7.02
CA CYS A 93 -50.28 0.76 7.79
C CYS A 93 -51.59 0.51 7.02
N MET A 94 -51.67 -0.64 6.36
CA MET A 94 -52.92 -1.15 5.79
C MET A 94 -53.80 -1.61 6.95
N GLU A 95 -54.72 -0.74 7.39
CA GLU A 95 -55.83 -1.17 8.24
C GLU A 95 -56.77 -2.06 7.41
N PHE A 96 -56.71 -3.36 7.65
CA PHE A 96 -57.78 -4.27 7.24
C PHE A 96 -58.92 -4.13 8.24
N GLY A 97 -60.02 -3.54 7.79
CA GLY A 97 -61.30 -3.49 8.51
C GLY A 97 -62.06 -4.82 8.51
#